data_AF-A0A653BSZ0-F1
#
_entry.id   AF-A0A653BSZ0-F1
#
_cell.length_a   1.000
_cell.length_b   1.000
_cell.length_c   1.000
_cell.angle_alpha   90.00
_cell.angle_beta   90.00
_cell.angle_gamma   90.00
#
_symmetry.space_group_name_H-M   'P 1'
#
loop_
_entity.id
_entity.type
_entity.pdbx_description
1 polymer ?
#
loop_
_entity_poly.entity_id
_entity_poly.type
_entity_poly.pdbx_seq_one_letter_code
_entity_poly.pdbx_strand_id
1 'polypeptide(L)'
;MISTTFFFLLGVEVESLPKHNNNNKEIERSRSQSTTIAEEAVDQLQASEKLIAELNETWEEKLKKTEQIRIQREAVFAEMGVAVKEDGNTVGVFSPKCTPHLVNLNEDPFMSECLIYYIKV
;
A
#
# COMPACT_ATOMS: atom_id res chain seq x y z
N MET A 1 -10.86 62.68 56.08
CA MET A 1 -9.54 63.06 55.55
C MET A 1 -8.49 62.63 56.57
N ILE A 2 -7.88 61.47 56.37
CA ILE A 2 -6.68 61.08 57.11
C ILE A 2 -5.56 61.13 56.07
N SER A 3 -4.64 62.05 56.33
CA SER A 3 -3.61 62.52 55.41
C SER A 3 -2.65 61.40 55.03
N THR A 4 -2.30 61.33 53.74
CA THR A 4 -1.28 60.45 53.14
C THR A 4 0.12 60.60 53.77
N THR A 5 0.30 61.56 54.68
CA THR A 5 1.52 61.80 55.46
C THR A 5 1.79 60.74 56.52
N PHE A 6 0.81 59.90 56.90
CA PHE A 6 1.00 58.92 57.99
C PHE A 6 1.90 57.73 57.63
N PHE A 7 2.14 57.50 56.34
CA PHE A 7 3.01 56.40 55.88
C PHE A 7 4.51 56.70 55.94
N PHE A 8 4.93 57.95 56.22
CA PHE A 8 6.34 58.35 56.21
C PHE A 8 7.09 58.09 57.53
N LEU A 9 6.39 57.72 58.62
CA LEU A 9 6.98 57.59 59.97
C LEU A 9 7.33 56.15 60.39
N LEU A 10 7.11 55.14 59.54
CA LEU A 10 7.41 53.73 59.85
C LEU A 10 8.54 53.11 59.00
N GLY A 11 9.29 53.91 58.23
CA GLY A 11 10.53 53.44 57.59
C GLY A 11 10.36 52.20 56.71
N VAL A 12 9.21 52.05 56.05
CA VAL A 12 8.97 50.95 55.11
C VAL A 12 9.46 51.39 53.74
N GLU A 13 10.68 50.99 53.40
CA GLU A 13 11.26 51.09 52.06
C GLU A 13 10.40 50.23 51.11
N VAL A 14 9.69 50.84 50.16
CA VAL A 14 9.04 50.10 49.07
C VAL A 14 10.12 49.79 48.05
N GLU A 15 10.71 48.61 48.19
CA GLU A 15 11.69 48.08 47.26
C GLU A 15 11.06 47.93 45.87
N SER A 16 11.55 48.71 44.90
CA SER A 16 11.08 48.63 43.52
C SER A 16 11.56 47.32 42.89
N LEU A 17 10.63 46.42 42.56
CA LEU A 17 10.92 45.21 41.80
C LEU A 17 11.52 45.56 40.42
N PRO A 18 12.60 44.88 39.97
CA PRO A 18 13.16 45.10 38.65
C PRO A 18 12.20 44.55 37.58
N LYS A 19 11.80 45.39 36.63
CA LYS A 19 11.11 44.95 35.41
C LYS A 19 12.10 44.20 34.53
N HIS A 20 12.20 42.88 34.69
CA HIS A 20 12.93 42.02 33.75
C HIS A 20 11.98 41.49 32.67
N ASN A 21 11.83 42.26 31.59
CA ASN A 21 11.14 41.83 30.38
C ASN A 21 12.11 41.07 29.46
N ASN A 22 12.30 39.76 29.66
CA ASN A 22 13.07 38.90 28.73
C ASN A 22 12.50 37.47 28.56
N ASN A 23 11.32 37.15 29.09
CA ASN A 23 10.78 35.78 29.04
C ASN A 23 10.02 35.47 27.72
N ASN A 24 9.77 36.47 26.86
CA ASN A 24 9.01 36.26 25.62
C ASN A 24 9.85 35.63 24.49
N LYS A 25 11.18 35.83 24.45
CA LYS A 25 12.02 35.32 23.34
C LYS A 25 12.27 33.80 23.40
N GLU A 26 12.25 33.22 24.59
CA GLU A 26 12.53 31.79 24.79
C GLU A 26 11.28 30.93 24.55
N ILE A 27 10.10 31.44 24.91
CA ILE A 27 8.79 30.83 24.63
C ILE A 27 8.47 30.88 23.13
N GLU A 28 8.79 31.99 22.44
CA GLU A 28 8.62 32.04 20.98
C GLU A 28 9.56 31.08 20.26
N ARG A 29 10.84 30.97 20.65
CA ARG A 29 11.77 30.00 20.04
C ARG A 29 11.34 28.55 20.23
N SER A 30 10.94 28.17 21.42
CA SER A 30 10.50 26.80 21.72
C SER A 30 9.16 26.46 21.05
N ARG A 31 8.24 27.43 20.91
CA ARG A 31 7.01 27.29 20.13
C ARG A 31 7.27 27.21 18.63
N SER A 32 8.16 28.05 18.10
CA SER A 32 8.59 27.99 16.69
C SER A 32 9.29 26.67 16.36
N GLN A 33 10.06 26.12 17.30
CA GLN A 33 10.75 24.84 17.13
C GLN A 33 9.79 23.65 17.21
N SER A 34 8.73 23.73 18.02
CA SER A 34 7.68 22.71 18.04
C SER A 34 6.78 22.75 16.81
N THR A 35 6.52 23.95 16.25
CA THR A 35 5.76 24.08 15.00
C THR A 35 6.53 23.53 13.81
N THR A 36 7.85 23.74 13.74
CA THR A 36 8.67 23.16 12.66
C THR A 36 8.73 21.63 12.74
N ILE A 37 8.83 21.05 13.94
CA ILE A 37 8.83 19.58 14.12
C ILE A 37 7.46 18.99 13.73
N ALA A 38 6.36 19.69 14.06
CA ALA A 38 5.02 19.25 13.68
C ALA A 38 4.81 19.35 12.16
N GLU A 39 5.30 20.39 11.51
CA GLU A 39 5.27 20.53 10.04
C GLU A 39 6.10 19.44 9.36
N GLU A 40 7.32 19.18 9.82
CA GLU A 40 8.17 18.08 9.31
C GLU A 40 7.51 16.70 9.48
N ALA A 41 6.82 16.47 10.60
CA ALA A 41 6.10 15.23 10.84
C ALA A 41 4.88 15.06 9.91
N VAL A 42 4.18 16.15 9.61
CA VAL A 42 3.06 16.15 8.66
C VAL A 42 3.56 15.87 7.25
N ASP A 43 4.66 16.50 6.84
CA ASP A 43 5.27 16.28 5.52
C ASP A 43 5.75 14.82 5.37
N GLN A 44 6.34 14.23 6.41
CA GLN A 44 6.73 12.82 6.42
C GLN A 44 5.52 11.88 6.31
N LEU A 45 4.43 12.18 7.01
CA LEU A 45 3.20 11.38 6.93
C LEU A 45 2.60 11.44 5.52
N GLN A 46 2.48 12.63 4.93
CA GLN A 46 2.00 12.80 3.56
C GLN A 46 2.87 12.07 2.53
N ALA A 47 4.19 12.13 2.70
CA ALA A 47 5.11 11.36 1.86
C ALA A 47 4.89 9.85 2.01
N SER A 48 4.62 9.35 3.23
CA SER A 48 4.35 7.93 3.46
C SER A 48 3.01 7.49 2.84
N GLU A 49 1.96 8.30 2.95
CA GLU A 49 0.64 8.01 2.37
C GLU A 49 0.72 7.94 0.85
N LYS A 50 1.46 8.88 0.24
CA LYS A 50 1.71 8.88 -1.20
C LYS A 50 2.46 7.61 -1.65
N LEU A 51 3.52 7.23 -0.94
CA LEU A 51 4.29 6.01 -1.25
C LEU A 51 3.44 4.75 -1.12
N ILE A 52 2.58 4.67 -0.10
CA ILE A 52 1.66 3.54 0.09
C ILE A 52 0.66 3.45 -1.08
N ALA A 53 0.11 4.59 -1.52
CA ALA A 53 -0.81 4.63 -2.64
C ALA A 53 -0.14 4.16 -3.95
N GLU A 54 1.05 4.67 -4.27
CA GLU A 54 1.82 4.27 -5.46
C GLU A 54 2.20 2.78 -5.43
N LEU A 55 2.60 2.27 -4.26
CA LEU A 55 2.91 0.85 -4.07
C LEU A 55 1.68 -0.03 -4.29
N ASN A 56 0.52 0.36 -3.73
CA ASN A 56 -0.72 -0.38 -3.90
C ASN A 56 -1.15 -0.42 -5.37
N GLU A 57 -1.04 0.70 -6.09
CA GLU A 57 -1.31 0.77 -7.52
C GLU A 57 -0.40 -0.20 -8.31
N THR A 58 0.89 -0.24 -7.99
CA THR A 58 1.86 -1.16 -8.61
C THR A 58 1.50 -2.64 -8.38
N TRP A 59 1.00 -2.99 -7.19
CA TRP A 59 0.58 -4.35 -6.87
C TRP A 59 -0.69 -4.76 -7.62
N GLU A 60 -1.65 -3.84 -7.76
CA GLU A 60 -2.89 -4.09 -8.49
C GLU A 60 -2.61 -4.34 -9.97
N GLU A 61 -1.72 -3.55 -10.58
CA GLU A 61 -1.27 -3.78 -11.96
C GLU A 61 -0.60 -5.14 -12.12
N LYS A 62 0.28 -5.52 -11.17
CA LYS A 62 0.96 -6.81 -11.19
C LYS A 62 -0.01 -7.98 -11.01
N LEU A 63 -1.00 -7.83 -10.14
CA LEU A 63 -2.07 -8.80 -9.95
C LEU A 63 -2.87 -8.97 -11.24
N LYS A 64 -3.30 -7.86 -11.85
CA LYS A 64 -4.05 -7.85 -13.12
C LYS A 64 -3.28 -8.52 -14.25
N LYS A 65 -1.99 -8.22 -14.39
CA LYS A 65 -1.12 -8.84 -15.40
C LYS A 65 -0.96 -10.35 -15.17
N THR A 66 -0.80 -10.76 -13.91
CA THR A 66 -0.67 -12.18 -13.54
C THR A 66 -1.96 -12.94 -13.85
N GLU A 67 -3.10 -12.35 -13.51
CA GLU A 67 -4.42 -12.93 -13.76
C GLU A 67 -4.73 -13.04 -15.25
N GLN A 68 -4.37 -12.02 -16.04
CA GLN A 68 -4.55 -12.07 -17.49
C GLN A 68 -3.77 -13.22 -18.13
N ILE A 69 -2.55 -13.50 -17.67
CA ILE A 69 -1.75 -14.65 -18.13
C ILE A 69 -2.40 -15.97 -17.70
N ARG A 70 -2.96 -16.04 -16.48
CA ARG A 70 -3.69 -17.22 -15.99
C ARG A 70 -4.88 -17.54 -16.90
N ILE A 71 -5.72 -16.54 -17.17
CA ILE A 71 -6.91 -16.68 -18.02
C ILE A 71 -6.52 -17.08 -19.45
N GLN A 72 -5.49 -16.46 -20.03
CA GLN A 72 -5.02 -16.83 -21.37
C GLN A 72 -4.56 -18.28 -21.45
N ARG A 73 -3.82 -18.75 -20.44
CA ARG A 73 -3.37 -20.15 -20.38
C ARG A 73 -4.55 -21.10 -20.19
N GLU A 74 -5.47 -20.77 -19.30
CA GLU A 74 -6.67 -21.57 -19.05
C GLU A 74 -7.55 -21.67 -20.30
N ALA A 75 -7.70 -20.58 -21.05
CA ALA A 75 -8.41 -20.58 -22.33
C ALA A 75 -7.76 -21.54 -23.35
N VAL A 76 -6.44 -21.53 -23.46
CA VAL A 76 -5.70 -22.44 -24.35
C VAL A 76 -5.85 -23.90 -23.89
N PHE A 77 -5.79 -24.17 -22.59
CA PHE A 77 -6.05 -25.51 -22.05
C PHE A 77 -7.47 -25.98 -22.35
N ALA A 78 -8.47 -25.12 -22.14
CA ALA A 78 -9.87 -25.42 -22.44
C ALA A 78 -10.09 -25.67 -23.93
N GLU A 79 -9.45 -24.90 -24.82
CA GLU A 79 -9.48 -25.13 -26.27
C GLU A 79 -8.90 -26.50 -26.65
N MET A 80 -7.80 -26.90 -26.01
CA MET A 80 -7.19 -28.23 -26.17
C MET A 80 -7.97 -29.35 -25.46
N GLY A 81 -9.11 -29.04 -24.84
CA GLY A 81 -9.95 -29.99 -24.13
C GLY A 81 -9.43 -30.37 -22.73
N VAL A 82 -8.40 -29.70 -22.21
CA VAL A 82 -7.86 -29.94 -20.88
C VAL A 82 -8.68 -29.15 -19.85
N ALA A 83 -9.31 -29.85 -18.90
CA ALA A 83 -10.07 -29.22 -17.84
C ALA A 83 -9.22 -29.05 -16.57
N VAL A 84 -9.20 -27.84 -16.03
CA VAL A 84 -8.44 -27.44 -14.84
C VAL A 84 -9.41 -26.97 -13.75
N LYS A 85 -9.18 -27.34 -12.48
CA LYS A 85 -9.95 -26.82 -11.33
C LYS A 85 -9.43 -25.46 -10.90
N GLU A 86 -10.21 -24.77 -10.06
CA GLU A 86 -9.82 -23.50 -9.44
C GLU A 86 -8.48 -23.59 -8.68
N ASP A 87 -8.15 -24.77 -8.12
CA ASP A 87 -6.88 -25.05 -7.44
C ASP A 87 -5.68 -25.23 -8.38
N GLY A 88 -5.87 -25.18 -9.70
CA GLY A 88 -4.83 -25.38 -10.71
C GLY A 88 -4.55 -26.83 -11.08
N ASN A 89 -5.26 -27.80 -10.48
CA ASN A 89 -5.11 -29.22 -10.80
C ASN A 89 -5.92 -29.61 -12.03
N THR A 90 -5.31 -30.41 -12.92
CA THR A 90 -5.98 -30.98 -14.09
C THR A 90 -6.93 -32.10 -13.69
N VAL A 91 -8.16 -32.06 -14.20
CA VAL A 91 -9.21 -33.06 -13.92
C VAL A 91 -9.27 -34.13 -14.99
N GLY A 92 -8.95 -33.78 -16.23
CA GLY A 92 -9.02 -34.69 -17.35
C GLY A 92 -8.83 -33.99 -18.69
N VAL A 93 -8.88 -34.80 -19.74
CA VAL A 93 -8.79 -34.37 -21.13
C VAL A 93 -10.07 -34.82 -21.84
N PHE A 94 -10.73 -33.87 -22.50
CA PHE A 94 -11.92 -34.06 -23.30
C PHE A 94 -11.57 -33.97 -24.78
N SER A 95 -12.32 -34.70 -25.62
CA SER A 95 -12.16 -34.59 -27.06
C SER A 95 -12.57 -33.19 -27.54
N PRO A 96 -11.74 -32.51 -28.34
CA PRO A 96 -12.06 -31.24 -28.96
C PRO A 96 -13.33 -31.32 -29.80
N LYS A 97 -14.27 -30.39 -29.64
CA LYS A 97 -15.58 -30.47 -30.33
C LYS A 97 -15.57 -29.85 -31.74
N CYS A 98 -14.72 -28.87 -31.98
CA CYS A 98 -14.78 -28.03 -33.16
C CYS A 98 -13.64 -28.28 -34.16
N THR A 99 -12.63 -29.06 -33.77
CA THR A 99 -11.47 -29.38 -34.60
C THR A 99 -11.50 -30.86 -34.97
N PRO A 100 -11.46 -31.22 -36.27
CA PRO A 100 -11.30 -32.61 -36.68
C PRO A 100 -9.99 -33.16 -36.10
N HIS A 101 -10.05 -34.33 -35.49
CA HIS A 101 -8.90 -34.94 -34.83
C HIS A 101 -8.90 -36.47 -34.96
N LEU A 102 -7.72 -37.06 -34.86
CA LEU A 102 -7.53 -38.50 -34.72
C LEU A 102 -7.23 -38.83 -33.26
N VAL A 103 -7.78 -39.94 -32.78
CA VAL A 103 -7.48 -40.49 -31.45
C VAL A 103 -6.67 -41.77 -31.65
N ASN A 104 -5.55 -41.88 -30.94
CA ASN A 104 -4.74 -43.09 -30.94
C ASN A 104 -5.43 -44.15 -30.09
N LEU A 105 -5.69 -45.32 -30.68
CA LEU A 105 -6.34 -46.45 -30.02
C LEU A 105 -5.33 -47.48 -29.49
N ASN A 106 -4.03 -47.20 -29.61
CA ASN A 106 -3.01 -48.04 -29.01
C ASN A 106 -3.18 -48.08 -27.48
N GLU A 107 -3.16 -49.28 -26.92
CA GLU A 107 -3.36 -49.52 -25.48
C GLU A 107 -2.05 -49.51 -24.68
N ASP A 108 -0.90 -49.50 -25.36
CA ASP A 108 0.41 -49.48 -24.70
C ASP A 108 0.62 -48.16 -23.92
N PRO A 109 0.74 -48.18 -22.58
CA PRO A 109 0.95 -46.97 -21.79
C PRO A 109 2.32 -46.31 -22.02
N PHE A 110 3.27 -47.01 -22.66
CA PHE A 110 4.62 -46.50 -22.96
C PHE A 110 4.79 -46.10 -24.43
N MET A 111 3.70 -45.96 -25.19
CA MET A 111 3.78 -45.47 -26.56
C MET A 111 4.37 -44.05 -26.64
N SER A 112 5.19 -43.79 -27.67
CA SER A 112 5.87 -42.50 -27.86
C SER A 112 5.08 -41.49 -28.71
N GLU A 113 3.95 -41.91 -29.25
CA GLU A 113 3.04 -41.12 -30.07
C GLU A 113 2.18 -40.15 -29.22
N CYS A 114 1.36 -39.30 -29.86
CA CYS A 114 0.37 -38.50 -29.14
C CYS A 114 -0.95 -39.29 -29.01
N LEU A 115 -1.70 -39.03 -27.93
CA LEU A 115 -3.05 -39.61 -27.78
C LEU A 115 -4.05 -38.98 -28.75
N ILE A 116 -3.88 -37.69 -29.09
CA ILE A 116 -4.78 -36.93 -29.96
C ILE A 116 -3.94 -36.15 -31.00
N TYR A 117 -4.37 -36.18 -32.26
CA TYR A 117 -3.77 -35.43 -33.36
C TYR A 117 -4.79 -34.46 -33.97
N TYR A 118 -4.51 -33.17 -33.94
CA TYR A 118 -5.34 -32.14 -34.57
C TYR A 118 -5.05 -32.07 -36.07
N ILE A 119 -6.11 -32.15 -36.89
CA ILE A 119 -6.01 -31.94 -38.33
C ILE A 119 -6.37 -30.49 -38.62
N LYS A 120 -5.39 -29.72 -39.06
CA LYS A 120 -5.62 -28.36 -39.55
C LYS A 120 -6.14 -28.43 -40.98
N VAL A 121 -7.37 -27.97 -41.18
CA VAL A 121 -7.99 -27.79 -42.50
C VAL A 121 -7.70 -26.39 -43.01
#